data_AF-A0A5E4SUJ1-F1
#
_entry.id   AF-A0A5E4SUJ1-F1
#
_cell.length_a   1.000
_cell.length_b   1.000
_cell.length_c   1.000
_cell.angle_alpha   90.00
_cell.angle_beta   90.00
_cell.angle_gamma   90.00
#
_symmetry.space_group_name_H-M   'P 1'
#
loop_
_entity.id
_entity.type
_entity.pdbx_description
1 polymer ?
#
loop_
_entity_poly.entity_id
_entity_poly.type
_entity_poly.pdbx_seq_one_letter_code
_entity_poly.pdbx_strand_id
1 'polypeptide(L)' 'MKRTMTIELHSSDYGALEKAAEVLGYSHTQLLKLSAHLITSAVLGGRNTIQTPITASRRTT' A
#
# COMPACT_ATOMS: atom_id res chain seq x y z
N MET A 1 2.88 8.52 -22.81
CA MET A 1 2.03 9.55 -22.16
C MET A 1 2.10 9.34 -20.64
N LYS A 2 2.57 10.32 -19.86
CA LYS A 2 2.61 10.22 -18.39
C LYS A 2 1.25 10.67 -17.84
N ARG A 3 0.68 9.90 -16.91
CA ARG A 3 -0.55 10.28 -16.19
C ARG A 3 -0.18 10.61 -14.75
N THR A 4 -0.60 11.77 -14.26
CA THR A 4 -0.36 12.25 -12.90
C THR A 4 -1.64 12.15 -12.10
N MET A 5 -1.55 11.75 -10.84
CA MET A 5 -2.65 11.69 -9.89
C MET A 5 -2.23 12.44 -8.63
N THR A 6 -3.05 13.39 -8.19
CA THR A 6 -2.88 14.11 -6.92
C THR A 6 -3.94 13.59 -5.96
N ILE A 7 -3.53 13.29 -4.72
CA ILE A 7 -4.43 12.84 -3.66
C ILE A 7 -4.18 13.73 -2.45
N GLU A 8 -5.25 14.32 -1.93
CA GLU A 8 -5.23 15.04 -0.67
C GLU A 8 -5.61 14.06 0.45
N LEU A 9 -4.78 14.00 1.48
CA LEU A 9 -4.96 13.13 2.64
C LEU A 9 -4.97 13.99 3.90
N HIS A 10 -5.77 13.58 4.88
CA HIS A 10 -5.63 14.14 6.21
C HIS A 10 -4.23 13.81 6.76
N SER A 11 -3.67 14.68 7.60
CA SER A 11 -2.30 14.56 8.10
C SER A 11 -2.07 13.26 8.88
N SER A 12 -3.09 12.79 9.61
CA SER A 12 -3.03 11.50 10.32
C SER A 12 -2.89 10.31 9.38
N ASP A 13 -3.61 10.33 8.26
CA ASP A 13 -3.66 9.22 7.30
C ASP A 13 -2.36 9.16 6.50
N TYR A 14 -1.84 10.34 6.14
CA TYR A 14 -0.52 10.45 5.55
C TYR A 14 0.57 9.92 6.49
N GLY A 15 0.53 10.30 7.77
CA GLY A 15 1.48 9.78 8.76
C GLY A 15 1.38 8.26 8.99
N ALA A 16 0.18 7.69 8.91
CA ALA A 16 -0.01 6.24 8.97
C ALA A 16 0.56 5.54 7.71
N LEU A 17 0.34 6.12 6.52
CA LEU A 17 0.91 5.62 5.27
C LEU A 17 2.44 5.64 5.28
N GLU A 18 3.06 6.72 5.75
CA GLU A 18 4.51 6.82 5.83
C GLU A 18 5.11 5.76 6.76
N LYS A 19 4.55 5.60 7.96
CA LYS A 19 5.00 4.58 8.92
C LYS A 19 4.85 3.17 8.34
N ALA A 20 3.73 2.87 7.69
CA ALA A 20 3.52 1.58 7.07
C ALA A 20 4.53 1.35 5.93
N ALA A 21 4.79 2.36 5.11
CA ALA A 21 5.75 2.25 4.03
C ALA A 21 7.16 1.98 4.56
N GLU A 22 7.58 2.69 5.61
CA GLU A 22 8.87 2.49 6.28
C GLU A 22 9.02 1.07 6.82
N VAL A 23 8.04 0.58 7.59
CA VAL A 23 8.06 -0.78 8.16
C VAL A 23 8.18 -1.86 7.07
N LEU A 24 7.58 -1.59 5.91
CA LEU A 24 7.51 -2.53 4.79
C LEU A 24 8.65 -2.33 3.77
N GLY A 25 9.56 -1.37 4.01
CA GLY A 25 10.69 -1.10 3.12
C GLY A 25 10.33 -0.44 1.79
N TYR A 26 9.20 0.26 1.71
CA TYR A 26 8.75 1.01 0.54
C TYR A 26 8.78 2.52 0.80
N SER A 27 8.84 3.32 -0.27
CA SER A 27 8.38 4.72 -0.18
C SER A 27 6.85 4.77 -0.05
N HIS A 28 6.32 5.81 0.60
CA HIS A 28 4.87 6.00 0.74
C HIS A 28 4.16 5.96 -0.62
N THR A 29 4.78 6.51 -1.67
CA THR A 29 4.25 6.49 -3.03
C THR A 29 4.23 5.09 -3.64
N GLN A 30 5.28 4.27 -3.41
CA GLN A 30 5.29 2.88 -3.87
C GLN A 30 4.24 2.04 -3.15
N LEU A 31 4.13 2.20 -1.83
CA LEU A 31 3.12 1.50 -1.04
C LEU A 31 1.71 1.86 -1.51
N LEU A 32 1.43 3.15 -1.72
CA LEU A 32 0.12 3.60 -2.21
C LEU A 32 -0.23 2.99 -3.57
N LYS A 33 0.73 2.96 -4.50
CA LYS A 33 0.55 2.32 -5.82
C LYS A 33 0.30 0.82 -5.71
N LEU A 34 1.05 0.14 -4.86
CA LEU A 34 0.88 -1.29 -4.60
C LEU A 34 -0.50 -1.57 -4.02
N SER A 35 -0.90 -0.84 -2.98
CA SER A 35 -2.22 -0.97 -2.35
C SER A 35 -3.35 -0.73 -3.35
N ALA A 36 -3.26 0.33 -4.15
CA ALA A 36 -4.26 0.61 -5.18
C ALA A 36 -4.34 -0.52 -6.22
N HIS A 37 -3.20 -1.05 -6.66
CA HIS A 37 -3.17 -2.19 -7.58
C HIS A 37 -3.81 -3.45 -6.99
N LEU A 38 -3.46 -3.79 -5.75
CA LEU A 38 -3.96 -4.97 -5.06
C LEU A 38 -5.48 -4.89 -4.81
N ILE A 39 -5.98 -3.75 -4.33
CA ILE A 39 -7.41 -3.52 -4.12
C ILE A 39 -8.16 -3.62 -5.45
N THR A 40 -7.69 -2.93 -6.49
CA THR A 40 -8.31 -2.96 -7.81
C THR A 40 -8.36 -4.38 -8.37
N SER A 41 -7.26 -5.12 -8.25
CA SER A 41 -7.18 -6.51 -8.70
C SER A 41 -8.10 -7.45 -7.90
N ALA A 42 -8.34 -7.18 -6.61
CA ALA A 42 -9.29 -7.95 -5.81
C ALA A 42 -10.73 -7.65 -6.21
N VAL A 43 -11.09 -6.37 -6.36
CA VAL A 43 -12.42 -5.93 -6.81
C VAL A 43 -12.76 -6.50 -8.18
N LEU A 44 -11.87 -6.35 -9.16
CA LEU A 44 -12.08 -6.86 -10.52
C LEU A 44 -12.15 -8.39 -10.57
N GLY A 45 -11.46 -9.07 -9.66
CA GLY A 45 -11.46 -10.52 -9.55
C GLY A 45 -12.56 -11.11 -8.67
N GLY A 46 -13.43 -10.28 -8.05
CA GLY A 46 -14.44 -10.75 -7.09
C GLY A 46 -13.85 -11.40 -5.84
N ARG A 47 -12.62 -11.04 -5.46
CA ARG A 47 -11.94 -11.60 -4.28
C ARG A 47 -12.27 -10.79 -3.03
N ASN A 48 -12.63 -11.50 -1.95
CA ASN A 48 -12.89 -10.90 -0.65
C ASN A 48 -11.63 -10.68 0.20
N THR A 49 -10.46 -11.11 -0.29
CA THR A 49 -9.19 -11.01 0.42
C THR A 49 -8.08 -10.52 -0.50
N ILE A 50 -7.14 -9.78 0.08
CA ILE A 50 -5.95 -9.27 -0.60
C ILE A 50 -4.74 -9.96 0.01
N GLN A 51 -3.94 -10.63 -0.83
CA GLN A 51 -2.63 -11.12 -0.42
C GLN A 51 -1.59 -10.03 -0.70
N THR A 52 -0.91 -9.59 0.35
CA THR A 52 0.23 -8.68 0.24
C THR A 52 1.52 -9.47 0.10
N PRO A 53 2.48 -9.06 -0.76
CA PRO A 53 3.70 -9.82 -1.05
C PRO A 53 4.73 -9.83 0.09
N ILE A 54 4.37 -9.38 1.29
CA ILE A 54 5.29 -9.22 2.40
C ILE A 54 5.24 -10.49 3.25
N THR A 55 6.33 -11.24 3.19
CA THR A 55 6.63 -12.27 4.19
C THR A 55 6.75 -11.57 5.52
N ALA A 56 5.87 -11.86 6.48
CA ALA A 56 5.99 -11.37 7.85
C ALA A 56 7.42 -11.65 8.31
N SER A 57 8.24 -10.60 8.46
CA SER A 57 9.59 -10.75 8.97
C SER A 57 9.48 -11.42 10.33
N ARG A 58 9.96 -12.66 10.39
CA ARG A 58 9.92 -13.52 11.57
C ARG A 58 10.67 -12.76 12.66
N ARG A 59 9.94 -12.17 13.61
CA ARG A 59 10.53 -11.62 14.83
C ARG A 59 11.06 -12.81 15.62
N THR A 60 12.30 -13.23 15.33
CA THR A 60 13.04 -14.14 16.18
C THR A 60 13.38 -13.36 17.44
N THR A 61 12.59 -13.58 18.48
CA THR A 61 12.95 -13.35 19.89
C THR A 61 14.19 -14.13 20.25
#